data_AF-A0A3C0VPC6-F1
#
_entry.id   AF-A0A3C0VPC6-F1
#
_cell.length_a   1.000
_cell.length_b   1.000
_cell.length_c   1.000
_cell.angle_alpha   90.00
_cell.angle_beta   90.00
_cell.angle_gamma   90.00
#
_symmetry.space_group_name_H-M   'P 1'
#
loop_
_entity.id
_entity.type
_entity.pdbx_description
1 polymer ?
#
loop_
_entity_poly.entity_id
_entity_poly.type
_entity_poly.pdbx_seq_one_letter_code
_entity_poly.pdbx_strand_id
1 'polypeptide(L)'
;CRCATEAKERLKDFVSRSALDIDGLGDKQIDEFWANDLLKTPVDIFKLYQKADEAPEIWLYTSGKNKGQLKDSLTKLFRAIEQAKKPDLDRFLFALGIRHVGETTARLLARRYKTLEGFRDAILSMCDGDEVSKEELASIDGVGDTMMVSLLTFFAEPHNLDIINGLIDFGVAPVSLPEAENNTPISGKIIVFTGTLTRMTRAEAKARAEMMGAKVSGSVSDKTDILVAGESAGSKLKKAEELGVETMTEDEWLEIAAIT
;
A
#
# COMPACT_ATOMS: atom_id res chain seq x y z
N CYS A 1 -7.17 16.23 -22.00
CA CYS A 1 -8.38 16.05 -21.17
C CYS A 1 -8.25 14.75 -20.41
N ARG A 2 -8.02 14.79 -19.10
CA ARG A 2 -8.10 13.57 -18.27
C ARG A 2 -9.57 13.18 -18.17
N CYS A 3 -9.87 11.92 -18.45
CA CYS A 3 -11.24 11.44 -18.41
C CYS A 3 -11.73 11.53 -16.96
N ALA A 4 -12.91 12.11 -16.72
CA ALA A 4 -13.50 12.19 -15.38
C ALA A 4 -13.58 10.81 -14.71
N THR A 5 -13.76 9.76 -15.52
CA THR A 5 -13.71 8.36 -15.09
C THR A 5 -12.35 7.97 -14.54
N GLU A 6 -11.24 8.30 -15.20
CA GLU A 6 -9.89 7.97 -14.72
C GLU A 6 -9.56 8.69 -13.40
N ALA A 7 -9.99 9.94 -13.26
CA ALA A 7 -9.79 10.70 -12.03
C ALA A 7 -10.59 10.10 -10.86
N LYS A 8 -11.82 9.65 -11.10
CA LYS A 8 -12.61 8.93 -10.11
C LYS A 8 -12.00 7.59 -9.72
N GLU A 9 -11.57 6.78 -10.69
CA GLU A 9 -10.94 5.49 -10.40
C GLU A 9 -9.67 5.68 -9.57
N ARG A 10 -8.84 6.69 -9.89
CA ARG A 10 -7.69 7.05 -9.04
C ARG A 10 -8.08 7.39 -7.61
N LEU A 11 -9.20 8.09 -7.40
CA LEU A 11 -9.70 8.39 -6.06
C LEU A 11 -10.13 7.13 -5.32
N LYS A 12 -10.78 6.18 -6.00
CA LYS A 12 -11.17 4.89 -5.43
C LYS A 12 -9.95 4.05 -5.04
N ASP A 13 -8.95 3.99 -5.93
CA ASP A 13 -7.69 3.29 -5.66
C ASP A 13 -6.97 3.91 -4.46
N PHE A 14 -6.93 5.25 -4.38
CA PHE A 14 -6.27 6.00 -3.30
C PHE A 14 -6.85 5.70 -1.91
N VAL A 15 -8.17 5.52 -1.81
CA VAL A 15 -8.88 5.25 -0.53
C VAL A 15 -9.08 3.76 -0.24
N SER A 16 -8.66 2.89 -1.17
CA SER A 16 -8.86 1.44 -1.07
C SER A 16 -8.19 0.82 0.17
N ARG A 17 -8.64 -0.39 0.51
CA ARG A 17 -8.10 -1.18 1.64
C ARG A 17 -6.62 -1.51 1.54
N SER A 18 -6.04 -1.53 0.34
CA SER A 18 -4.60 -1.74 0.13
C SER A 18 -3.81 -0.43 0.15
N ALA A 19 -4.49 0.71 0.00
CA ALA A 19 -3.92 2.05 -0.04
C ALA A 19 -4.13 2.74 1.32
N LEU A 20 -4.81 3.89 1.40
CA LEU A 20 -4.97 4.60 2.66
C LEU A 20 -6.04 4.02 3.61
N ASP A 21 -6.88 3.09 3.15
CA ASP A 21 -7.92 2.43 3.96
C ASP A 21 -8.81 3.41 4.72
N ILE A 22 -9.45 4.32 3.99
CA ILE A 22 -10.32 5.34 4.58
C ILE A 22 -11.74 4.77 4.75
N ASP A 23 -11.99 4.23 5.94
CA ASP A 23 -13.30 3.71 6.31
C ASP A 23 -14.41 4.75 6.12
N GLY A 24 -15.47 4.35 5.42
CA GLY A 24 -16.62 5.20 5.11
C GLY A 24 -16.50 6.00 3.82
N LEU A 25 -15.35 5.96 3.12
CA LEU A 25 -15.15 6.57 1.80
C LEU A 25 -15.06 5.52 0.70
N GLY A 26 -16.17 4.81 0.45
CA GLY A 26 -16.25 3.82 -0.62
C GLY A 26 -16.68 4.41 -1.97
N ASP A 27 -16.78 3.56 -3.00
CA ASP A 27 -17.17 3.93 -4.36
C ASP A 27 -18.42 4.82 -4.42
N LYS A 28 -19.46 4.47 -3.66
CA LYS A 28 -20.72 5.22 -3.62
C LYS A 28 -20.52 6.63 -3.08
N GLN A 29 -19.74 6.79 -2.02
CA GLN A 29 -19.43 8.09 -1.43
C GLN A 29 -18.55 8.91 -2.35
N ILE A 30 -17.55 8.30 -3.00
CA ILE A 30 -16.73 8.97 -4.02
C ILE A 30 -17.61 9.47 -5.17
N ASP A 31 -18.52 8.65 -5.68
CA ASP A 31 -19.44 9.05 -6.75
C ASP A 31 -20.41 10.16 -6.33
N GLU A 32 -20.97 10.07 -5.12
CA GLU A 32 -21.86 11.09 -4.56
C GLU A 32 -21.12 12.42 -4.36
N PHE A 33 -19.93 12.39 -3.74
CA PHE A 33 -19.14 13.59 -3.47
C PHE A 33 -18.59 14.20 -4.77
N TRP A 34 -18.22 13.38 -5.76
CA TRP A 34 -17.85 13.86 -7.07
C TRP A 34 -19.00 14.58 -7.78
N ALA A 35 -20.21 14.01 -7.74
CA ALA A 35 -21.39 14.57 -8.38
C ALA A 35 -21.81 15.91 -7.76
N ASN A 36 -21.53 16.11 -6.47
CA ASN A 36 -21.81 17.34 -5.73
C ASN A 36 -20.62 18.30 -5.67
N ASP A 37 -19.58 18.09 -6.48
CA ASP A 37 -18.38 18.95 -6.56
C ASP A 37 -17.64 19.11 -5.22
N LEU A 38 -17.72 18.10 -4.36
CA LEU A 38 -17.09 18.11 -3.03
C LEU A 38 -15.65 17.61 -3.05
N LEU A 39 -15.30 16.75 -4.01
CA LEU A 39 -13.94 16.28 -4.23
C LEU A 39 -13.67 16.02 -5.71
N LYS A 40 -12.44 16.31 -6.16
CA LYS A 40 -11.92 16.00 -7.51
C LYS A 40 -10.51 15.43 -7.49
N THR A 41 -9.76 15.68 -6.41
CA THR A 41 -8.38 15.27 -6.23
C THR A 41 -8.20 14.59 -4.86
N PRO A 42 -7.14 13.78 -4.68
CA PRO A 42 -6.84 13.18 -3.38
C PRO A 42 -6.71 14.20 -2.25
N VAL A 43 -6.19 15.40 -2.54
CA VAL A 43 -6.06 16.49 -1.57
C VAL A 43 -7.43 16.93 -1.05
N ASP A 44 -8.47 16.90 -1.88
CA ASP A 44 -9.82 17.33 -1.48
C ASP A 44 -10.44 16.42 -0.41
N ILE A 45 -10.01 15.16 -0.34
CA ILE A 45 -10.43 14.23 0.72
C ILE A 45 -10.07 14.80 2.09
N PHE A 46 -8.84 15.30 2.24
CA PHE A 46 -8.35 15.89 3.49
C PHE A 46 -8.90 17.30 3.76
N LYS A 47 -9.53 17.92 2.76
CA LYS A 47 -10.28 19.19 2.89
C LYS A 47 -11.73 19.00 3.30
N LEU A 48 -12.29 17.78 3.23
CA LEU A 48 -13.72 17.55 3.48
C LEU A 48 -14.16 18.06 4.86
N TYR A 49 -13.33 17.90 5.88
CA TYR A 49 -13.63 18.40 7.23
C TYR A 49 -13.81 19.93 7.28
N GLN A 50 -13.06 20.69 6.46
CA GLN A 50 -13.18 22.15 6.41
C GLN A 50 -14.54 22.61 5.88
N LYS A 51 -15.25 21.73 5.14
CA LYS A 51 -16.61 22.00 4.64
C LYS A 51 -17.69 21.66 5.68
N ALA A 52 -17.33 21.19 6.88
CA ALA A 52 -18.32 20.79 7.89
C ALA A 52 -19.08 21.99 8.48
N ASP A 53 -18.45 23.15 8.59
CA ASP A 53 -19.09 24.38 9.10
C ASP A 53 -20.16 24.92 8.13
N GLU A 54 -19.93 24.75 6.82
CA GLU A 54 -20.87 25.05 5.74
C GLU A 54 -21.31 23.74 5.06
N ALA A 55 -21.79 22.79 5.88
CA ALA A 55 -22.11 21.44 5.42
C ALA A 55 -23.16 21.45 4.29
N PRO A 56 -22.87 20.80 3.14
CA PRO A 56 -23.85 20.59 2.09
C PRO A 56 -25.11 19.89 2.60
N GLU A 57 -26.26 20.16 2.01
CA GLU A 57 -27.53 19.55 2.45
C GLU A 57 -27.48 18.00 2.42
N ILE A 58 -26.75 17.43 1.47
CA ILE A 58 -26.53 15.98 1.36
C ILE A 58 -25.83 15.37 2.59
N TRP A 59 -25.15 16.18 3.39
CA TRP A 59 -24.44 15.78 4.61
C TRP A 59 -25.31 15.87 5.87
N LEU A 60 -26.47 16.50 5.77
CA LEU A 60 -27.37 16.73 6.90
C LEU A 60 -28.51 15.70 6.91
N TYR A 61 -29.06 15.45 8.09
CA TYR A 61 -30.36 14.80 8.17
C TYR A 61 -31.44 15.76 7.64
N THR A 62 -32.23 15.29 6.68
CA THR A 62 -33.30 16.10 6.05
C THR A 62 -34.63 16.01 6.81
N SER A 63 -34.76 15.07 7.76
CA SER A 63 -35.99 14.81 8.52
C SER A 63 -35.71 14.28 9.92
N GLY A 64 -36.73 14.30 10.79
CA GLY A 64 -36.65 13.75 12.15
C GLY A 64 -36.04 14.72 13.18
N LYS A 65 -35.75 14.20 14.38
CA LYS A 65 -35.26 15.00 15.53
C LYS A 65 -33.88 15.62 15.29
N ASN A 66 -33.09 15.03 14.39
CA ASN A 66 -31.73 15.46 14.07
C ASN A 66 -31.68 16.34 12.81
N LYS A 67 -32.82 16.84 12.32
CA LYS A 67 -32.88 17.63 11.08
C LYS A 67 -31.90 18.81 11.14
N GLY A 68 -31.09 18.97 10.10
CA GLY A 68 -30.06 20.01 10.01
C GLY A 68 -28.75 19.68 10.75
N GLN A 69 -28.64 18.53 11.41
CA GLN A 69 -27.40 18.04 11.99
C GLN A 69 -26.63 17.17 10.98
N LEU A 70 -25.31 17.15 11.10
CA LEU A 70 -24.44 16.31 10.30
C LEU A 70 -24.75 14.83 10.54
N LYS A 71 -24.75 14.02 9.48
CA LYS A 71 -24.92 12.56 9.57
C LYS A 71 -23.78 11.95 10.40
N ASP A 72 -24.11 11.04 11.32
CA ASP A 72 -23.11 10.34 12.16
C ASP A 72 -22.04 9.61 11.32
N SER A 73 -22.42 9.15 10.12
CA SER A 73 -21.50 8.51 9.17
C SER A 73 -20.38 9.45 8.71
N LEU A 74 -20.64 10.76 8.60
CA LEU A 74 -19.64 11.73 8.20
C LEU A 74 -18.68 12.07 9.32
N THR A 75 -19.16 12.15 10.57
CA THR A 75 -18.28 12.27 11.74
C THR A 75 -17.30 11.10 11.82
N LYS A 76 -17.78 9.87 11.54
CA LYS A 76 -16.92 8.68 11.45
C LYS A 76 -15.92 8.78 10.29
N LEU A 77 -16.38 9.22 9.11
CA LEU A 77 -15.52 9.43 7.95
C LEU A 77 -14.41 10.46 8.23
N PHE A 78 -14.73 11.60 8.83
CA PHE A 78 -13.73 12.62 9.16
C PHE A 78 -12.67 12.10 10.13
N ARG A 79 -13.08 11.28 11.10
CA ARG A 79 -12.14 10.59 11.98
C ARG A 79 -11.25 9.61 11.22
N ALA A 80 -11.81 8.84 10.29
CA ALA A 80 -11.04 7.91 9.45
C ALA A 80 -10.03 8.66 8.56
N ILE A 81 -10.42 9.78 7.96
CA ILE A 81 -9.52 10.64 7.17
C ILE A 81 -8.37 11.17 8.02
N GLU A 82 -8.64 11.60 9.26
CA GLU A 82 -7.59 12.09 10.17
C GLU A 82 -6.61 10.96 10.55
N GLN A 83 -7.11 9.75 10.77
CA GLN A 83 -6.27 8.58 11.04
C GLN A 83 -5.41 8.19 9.83
N ALA A 84 -5.96 8.33 8.63
CA ALA A 84 -5.29 8.04 7.36
C ALA A 84 -4.19 9.06 6.98
N LYS A 85 -3.95 10.10 7.81
CA LYS A 85 -2.82 11.03 7.62
C LYS A 85 -1.47 10.43 7.98
N LYS A 86 -1.42 9.30 8.69
CA LYS A 86 -0.16 8.61 9.02
C LYS A 86 -0.14 7.18 8.48
N PRO A 87 -0.28 7.00 7.16
CA PRO A 87 -0.22 5.68 6.56
C PRO A 87 1.22 5.15 6.57
N ASP A 88 1.39 3.84 6.47
CA ASP A 88 2.70 3.28 6.12
C ASP A 88 3.16 3.81 4.76
N LEU A 89 4.46 4.03 4.60
CA LEU A 89 5.03 4.61 3.39
C LEU A 89 4.72 3.76 2.15
N ASP A 90 4.70 2.43 2.24
CA ASP A 90 4.36 1.56 1.11
C ASP A 90 2.92 1.75 0.64
N ARG A 91 1.98 1.86 1.58
CA ARG A 91 0.58 2.12 1.30
C ARG A 91 0.38 3.49 0.67
N PHE A 92 1.10 4.50 1.14
CA PHE A 92 1.07 5.83 0.53
C PHE A 92 1.62 5.81 -0.91
N LEU A 93 2.77 5.17 -1.14
CA LEU A 93 3.37 5.07 -2.47
C LEU A 93 2.48 4.28 -3.44
N PHE A 94 1.82 3.24 -2.97
CA PHE A 94 0.82 2.50 -3.74
C PHE A 94 -0.40 3.38 -4.06
N ALA A 95 -0.88 4.16 -3.09
CA ALA A 95 -2.04 5.06 -3.25
C ALA A 95 -1.83 6.12 -4.35
N LEU A 96 -0.59 6.54 -4.63
CA LEU A 96 -0.28 7.50 -5.70
C LEU A 96 -0.68 7.00 -7.10
N GLY A 97 -0.92 5.69 -7.27
CA GLY A 97 -1.41 5.13 -8.53
C GLY A 97 -0.40 5.25 -9.68
N ILE A 98 0.90 5.19 -9.37
CA ILE A 98 1.97 5.23 -10.37
C ILE A 98 1.91 3.94 -11.19
N ARG A 99 1.88 4.07 -12.52
CA ARG A 99 1.86 2.90 -13.41
C ARG A 99 3.06 1.99 -13.13
N HIS A 100 2.81 0.68 -13.11
CA HIS A 100 3.79 -0.36 -12.79
C HIS A 100 4.34 -0.36 -11.34
N VAL A 101 3.80 0.48 -10.45
CA VAL A 101 4.09 0.44 -9.01
C VAL A 101 2.91 -0.24 -8.30
N GLY A 102 3.01 -1.55 -8.11
CA GLY A 102 2.07 -2.32 -7.30
C GLY A 102 2.47 -2.35 -5.82
N GLU A 103 1.65 -2.99 -4.98
CA GLU A 103 1.89 -3.09 -3.51
C GLU A 103 3.30 -3.61 -3.18
N THR A 104 3.77 -4.67 -3.85
CA THR A 104 5.09 -5.26 -3.61
C THR A 104 6.22 -4.29 -3.94
N THR A 105 6.10 -3.58 -5.06
CA THR A 105 7.09 -2.58 -5.49
C THR A 105 7.07 -1.37 -4.58
N ALA A 106 5.89 -0.90 -4.18
CA ALA A 106 5.73 0.20 -3.24
C ALA A 106 6.40 -0.13 -1.89
N ARG A 107 6.24 -1.38 -1.42
CA ARG A 107 6.91 -1.88 -0.21
C ARG A 107 8.43 -1.91 -0.34
N LEU A 108 8.94 -2.35 -1.48
CA LEU A 108 10.37 -2.36 -1.75
C LEU A 108 10.97 -0.95 -1.73
N LEU A 109 10.31 0.00 -2.40
CA LEU A 109 10.70 1.41 -2.41
C LEU A 109 10.64 2.00 -0.99
N ALA A 110 9.55 1.76 -0.27
CA ALA A 110 9.39 2.24 1.11
C ALA A 110 10.49 1.73 2.04
N ARG A 111 10.88 0.45 1.94
CA ARG A 111 11.99 -0.12 2.74
C ARG A 111 13.35 0.49 2.38
N ARG A 112 13.60 0.74 1.10
CA ARG A 112 14.88 1.30 0.62
C ARG A 112 15.08 2.74 1.06
N TYR A 113 14.04 3.57 0.87
CA TYR A 113 14.13 5.02 1.07
C TYR A 113 13.72 5.45 2.47
N LYS A 114 13.03 4.60 3.22
CA LYS A 114 12.58 4.76 4.62
C LYS A 114 11.59 5.89 4.86
N THR A 115 11.78 7.07 4.27
CA THR A 115 10.93 8.25 4.43
C THR A 115 10.43 8.76 3.08
N LEU A 116 9.32 9.52 3.12
CA LEU A 116 8.77 10.15 1.91
C LEU A 116 9.75 11.17 1.32
N GLU A 117 10.42 11.94 2.16
CA GLU A 117 11.42 12.93 1.76
C GLU A 117 12.61 12.25 1.07
N GLY A 118 13.15 11.20 1.69
CA GLY A 118 14.27 10.45 1.12
C GLY A 118 13.93 9.80 -0.21
N PHE A 119 12.70 9.29 -0.36
CA PHE A 119 12.20 8.79 -1.64
C PHE A 119 12.11 9.92 -2.66
N ARG A 120 11.39 10.99 -2.34
CA ARG A 120 11.15 12.13 -3.24
C ARG A 120 12.46 12.75 -3.73
N ASP A 121 13.39 13.03 -2.83
CA ASP A 121 14.66 13.67 -3.17
C ASP A 121 15.49 12.79 -4.12
N ALA A 122 15.52 11.48 -3.88
CA ALA A 122 16.18 10.54 -4.76
C ALA A 122 15.56 10.56 -6.18
N ILE A 123 14.23 10.52 -6.29
CA ILE A 123 13.56 10.52 -7.59
C ILE A 123 13.76 11.85 -8.34
N LEU A 124 13.69 12.97 -7.63
CA LEU A 124 13.92 14.29 -8.23
C LEU A 124 15.37 14.43 -8.72
N SER A 125 16.36 13.94 -7.96
CA SER A 125 17.76 13.89 -8.41
C SER A 125 17.90 13.10 -9.71
N MET A 126 17.23 11.95 -9.83
CA MET A 126 17.23 11.15 -11.07
C MET A 126 16.59 11.90 -12.25
N CYS A 127 15.50 12.65 -12.01
CA CYS A 127 14.89 13.50 -13.03
C CYS A 127 15.85 14.60 -13.52
N ASP A 128 16.69 15.11 -12.62
CA ASP A 128 17.71 16.14 -12.92
C ASP A 128 18.99 15.58 -13.59
N GLY A 129 19.03 14.27 -13.85
CA GLY A 129 20.12 13.62 -14.60
C GLY A 129 21.15 12.89 -13.76
N ASP A 130 20.87 12.61 -12.49
CA ASP A 130 21.72 11.78 -11.64
C ASP A 130 21.66 10.30 -12.08
N GLU A 131 22.62 9.89 -12.91
CA GLU A 131 22.75 8.52 -13.38
C GLU A 131 23.14 7.53 -12.27
N VAL A 132 23.82 7.97 -11.21
CA VAL A 132 24.21 7.08 -10.10
C VAL A 132 22.97 6.62 -9.35
N SER A 133 22.09 7.56 -8.99
CA SER A 133 20.81 7.24 -8.34
C SER A 133 19.90 6.37 -9.22
N LYS A 134 19.95 6.54 -10.56
CA LYS A 134 19.23 5.67 -11.50
C LYS A 134 19.79 4.25 -11.51
N GLU A 135 21.11 4.10 -11.61
CA GLU A 135 21.76 2.78 -11.58
C GLU A 135 21.51 2.07 -10.25
N GLU A 136 21.57 2.78 -9.12
CA GLU A 136 21.23 2.23 -7.81
C GLU A 136 19.79 1.71 -7.77
N LEU A 137 18.82 2.48 -8.27
CA LEU A 137 17.42 2.05 -8.32
C LEU A 137 17.23 0.87 -9.29
N ALA A 138 17.92 0.86 -10.44
CA ALA A 138 17.89 -0.23 -11.42
C ALA A 138 18.48 -1.53 -10.87
N SER A 139 19.45 -1.45 -9.95
CA SER A 139 20.08 -2.62 -9.34
C SER A 139 19.15 -3.39 -8.39
N ILE A 140 17.99 -2.83 -8.04
CA ILE A 140 17.05 -3.44 -7.12
C ILE A 140 16.27 -4.57 -7.81
N ASP A 141 16.39 -5.77 -7.26
CA ASP A 141 15.60 -6.94 -7.69
C ASP A 141 14.09 -6.68 -7.53
N GLY A 142 13.38 -6.61 -8.65
CA GLY A 142 11.95 -6.24 -8.72
C GLY A 142 11.68 -4.84 -9.29
N VAL A 143 12.72 -4.06 -9.59
CA VAL A 143 12.64 -2.80 -10.33
C VAL A 143 13.06 -3.03 -11.77
N GLY A 144 12.13 -2.87 -12.71
CA GLY A 144 12.42 -2.95 -14.14
C GLY A 144 12.42 -1.56 -14.81
N ASP A 145 13.07 -1.46 -15.97
CA ASP A 145 13.19 -0.21 -16.74
C ASP A 145 11.83 0.47 -16.99
N THR A 146 10.78 -0.30 -17.29
CA THR A 146 9.42 0.23 -17.52
C THR A 146 8.84 0.92 -16.29
N MET A 147 9.12 0.37 -15.10
CA MET A 147 8.68 0.98 -13.84
C MET A 147 9.47 2.25 -13.57
N MET A 148 10.79 2.22 -13.77
CA MET A 148 11.64 3.40 -13.63
C MET A 148 11.16 4.56 -14.53
N VAL A 149 10.92 4.27 -15.82
CA VAL A 149 10.38 5.27 -16.76
C VAL A 149 9.05 5.83 -16.25
N SER A 150 8.15 4.97 -15.77
CA SER A 150 6.83 5.39 -15.28
C SER A 150 6.91 6.27 -14.03
N LEU A 151 7.84 5.94 -13.14
CA LEU A 151 8.09 6.65 -11.91
C LEU A 151 8.73 8.02 -12.19
N LEU A 152 9.77 8.09 -13.01
CA LEU A 152 10.37 9.36 -13.42
C LEU A 152 9.36 10.24 -14.19
N THR A 153 8.58 9.65 -15.09
CA THR A 153 7.54 10.39 -15.84
C THR A 153 6.49 10.97 -14.88
N PHE A 154 6.08 10.20 -13.87
CA PHE A 154 5.11 10.68 -12.87
C PHE A 154 5.65 11.90 -12.10
N PHE A 155 6.89 11.84 -11.61
CA PHE A 155 7.51 12.92 -10.84
C PHE A 155 7.94 14.12 -11.70
N ALA A 156 8.15 13.94 -13.00
CA ALA A 156 8.41 15.03 -13.94
C ALA A 156 7.15 15.86 -14.25
N GLU A 157 5.94 15.35 -14.00
CA GLU A 157 4.70 16.10 -14.23
C GLU A 157 4.37 17.02 -13.02
N PRO A 158 4.38 18.36 -13.16
CA PRO A 158 4.25 19.29 -12.02
C PRO A 158 3.00 19.10 -11.17
N HIS A 159 1.86 18.85 -11.81
CA HIS A 159 0.59 18.65 -11.11
C HIS A 159 0.58 17.42 -10.17
N ASN A 160 1.41 16.39 -10.40
CA ASN A 160 1.54 15.26 -9.47
C ASN A 160 2.30 15.68 -8.21
N LEU A 161 3.35 16.50 -8.40
CA LEU A 161 4.07 17.11 -7.28
C LEU A 161 3.15 18.04 -6.48
N ASP A 162 2.29 18.81 -7.15
CA ASP A 162 1.29 19.66 -6.47
C ASP A 162 0.32 18.84 -5.61
N ILE A 163 -0.10 17.66 -6.09
CA ILE A 163 -0.94 16.74 -5.30
C ILE A 163 -0.16 16.24 -4.08
N ILE A 164 1.08 15.78 -4.25
CA ILE A 164 1.91 15.28 -3.14
C ILE A 164 2.15 16.39 -2.11
N ASN A 165 2.57 17.58 -2.56
CA ASN A 165 2.78 18.73 -1.70
C ASN A 165 1.49 19.12 -0.97
N GLY A 166 0.35 19.14 -1.67
CA GLY A 166 -0.94 19.38 -1.06
C GLY A 166 -1.28 18.35 0.03
N LEU A 167 -1.04 17.05 -0.21
CA LEU A 167 -1.25 16.03 0.84
C LEU A 167 -0.38 16.31 2.07
N ILE A 168 0.90 16.64 1.87
CA ILE A 168 1.84 16.98 2.95
C ILE A 168 1.37 18.23 3.71
N ASP A 169 0.94 19.28 3.01
CA ASP A 169 0.44 20.53 3.60
C ASP A 169 -0.82 20.30 4.46
N PHE A 170 -1.63 19.31 4.11
CA PHE A 170 -2.79 18.86 4.91
C PHE A 170 -2.43 17.90 6.05
N GLY A 171 -1.13 17.68 6.28
CA GLY A 171 -0.60 16.90 7.40
C GLY A 171 -0.48 15.41 7.13
N VAL A 172 -0.57 14.97 5.87
CA VAL A 172 -0.28 13.57 5.52
C VAL A 172 1.23 13.35 5.62
N ALA A 173 1.62 12.55 6.61
CA ALA A 173 3.01 12.23 6.93
C ALA A 173 3.17 10.71 6.97
N PRO A 174 3.49 10.07 5.83
CA PRO A 174 3.69 8.63 5.78
C PRO A 174 4.82 8.19 6.70
N VAL A 175 4.62 7.10 7.42
CA VAL A 175 5.58 6.56 8.39
C VAL A 175 6.42 5.46 7.76
N SER A 176 7.67 5.37 8.19
CA SER A 176 8.56 4.29 7.76
C SER A 176 7.98 2.94 8.17
N LEU A 177 8.15 1.94 7.31
CA LEU A 177 7.85 0.56 7.68
C LEU A 177 8.72 0.15 8.87
N PRO A 178 8.20 -0.71 9.79
CA PRO A 178 9.04 -1.37 10.77
C PRO A 178 10.22 -2.04 10.07
N GLU A 179 11.43 -1.86 10.59
CA GLU A 179 12.58 -2.59 10.05
C GLU A 179 12.30 -4.08 10.16
N ALA A 180 12.47 -4.80 9.05
CA ALA A 180 12.39 -6.24 9.11
C ALA A 180 13.46 -6.74 10.08
N GLU A 181 13.12 -7.69 10.94
CA GLU A 181 14.10 -8.29 11.84
C GLU A 181 15.14 -9.05 11.01
N ASN A 182 16.24 -8.38 10.67
CA ASN A 182 17.29 -8.92 9.82
C ASN A 182 18.13 -10.01 10.52
N ASN A 183 17.82 -10.32 11.79
CA ASN A 183 18.47 -11.34 12.59
C ASN A 183 17.63 -12.60 12.75
N THR A 184 16.67 -12.82 11.86
CA THR A 184 15.85 -14.03 11.88
C THR A 184 16.49 -15.15 11.02
N PRO A 185 16.25 -16.43 11.35
CA PRO A 185 16.75 -17.58 10.55
C PRO A 185 16.29 -17.58 9.09
N ILE A 186 15.26 -16.79 8.77
CA ILE A 186 14.58 -16.79 7.48
C ILE A 186 14.82 -15.52 6.66
N SER A 187 15.61 -14.58 7.16
CA SER A 187 15.93 -13.35 6.42
C SER A 187 16.62 -13.67 5.09
N GLY A 188 16.16 -13.04 4.00
CA GLY A 188 16.66 -13.23 2.64
C GLY A 188 16.20 -14.52 1.94
N LYS A 189 15.54 -15.46 2.63
CA LYS A 189 15.06 -16.72 2.04
C LYS A 189 13.75 -16.54 1.28
N ILE A 190 13.53 -17.33 0.23
CA ILE A 190 12.27 -17.39 -0.51
C ILE A 190 11.36 -18.48 0.10
N ILE A 191 10.23 -18.05 0.67
CA ILE A 191 9.25 -18.92 1.33
C ILE A 191 8.00 -19.05 0.47
N VAL A 192 7.50 -20.28 0.33
CA VAL A 192 6.21 -20.57 -0.30
C VAL A 192 5.26 -21.17 0.74
N PHE A 193 4.07 -20.59 0.88
CA PHE A 193 3.01 -21.16 1.71
C PHE A 193 2.06 -22.00 0.85
N THR A 194 1.78 -23.24 1.27
CA THR A 194 0.85 -24.16 0.59
C THR A 194 -0.07 -24.87 1.59
N GLY A 195 -1.22 -25.34 1.13
CA GLY A 195 -2.26 -25.93 1.99
C GLY A 195 -3.11 -24.87 2.71
N THR A 196 -4.05 -25.36 3.52
CA THR A 196 -4.88 -24.56 4.42
C THR A 196 -4.15 -24.44 5.77
N LEU A 197 -3.90 -23.21 6.21
CA LEU A 197 -3.35 -22.91 7.52
C LEU A 197 -4.49 -22.83 8.54
N THR A 198 -4.35 -23.51 9.66
CA THR A 198 -5.38 -23.68 10.70
C THR A 198 -5.25 -22.66 11.83
N ARG A 199 -4.04 -22.17 12.09
CA ARG A 199 -3.68 -21.28 13.19
C ARG A 199 -3.66 -19.81 12.80
N MET A 200 -3.44 -19.52 11.52
CA MET A 200 -3.50 -18.16 10.96
C MET A 200 -3.94 -18.16 9.50
N THR A 201 -4.37 -17.02 9.00
CA THR A 201 -4.65 -16.87 7.58
C THR A 201 -3.36 -16.86 6.76
N ARG A 202 -3.46 -17.27 5.50
CA ARG A 202 -2.32 -17.19 4.56
C ARG A 202 -1.83 -15.76 4.37
N ALA A 203 -2.70 -14.77 4.47
CA ALA A 203 -2.31 -13.36 4.38
C ALA A 203 -1.44 -12.96 5.59
N GLU A 204 -1.82 -13.35 6.79
CA GLU A 204 -1.05 -13.11 8.01
C GLU A 204 0.31 -13.82 7.99
N ALA A 205 0.35 -15.07 7.52
CA ALA A 205 1.59 -15.84 7.40
C ALA A 205 2.58 -15.16 6.45
N LYS A 206 2.10 -14.68 5.31
CA LYS A 206 2.93 -13.93 4.35
C LYS A 206 3.45 -12.63 4.94
N ALA A 207 2.58 -11.86 5.62
CA ALA A 207 2.96 -10.61 6.23
C ALA A 207 4.05 -10.81 7.30
N ARG A 208 3.92 -11.86 8.15
CA ARG A 208 4.96 -12.22 9.13
C ARG A 208 6.28 -12.61 8.47
N ALA A 209 6.24 -13.43 7.43
CA ALA A 209 7.45 -13.80 6.70
C ALA A 209 8.17 -12.59 6.10
N GLU A 210 7.43 -11.69 5.47
CA GLU A 210 7.97 -10.46 4.91
C GLU A 210 8.52 -9.53 6.00
N MET A 211 7.88 -9.48 7.17
CA MET A 211 8.35 -8.73 8.35
C MET A 211 9.65 -9.31 8.93
N MET A 212 9.87 -10.61 8.80
CA MET A 212 11.11 -11.28 9.20
C MET A 212 12.20 -11.21 8.11
N GLY A 213 11.96 -10.51 7.01
CA GLY A 213 12.95 -10.31 5.93
C GLY A 213 12.96 -11.42 4.87
N ALA A 214 12.02 -12.36 4.92
CA ALA A 214 11.87 -13.37 3.87
C ALA A 214 11.11 -12.83 2.65
N LYS A 215 11.41 -13.36 1.46
CA LYS A 215 10.64 -13.12 0.23
C LYS A 215 9.56 -14.18 0.08
N VAL A 216 8.31 -13.80 -0.19
CA VAL A 216 7.22 -14.77 -0.36
C VAL A 216 6.93 -15.02 -1.84
N SER A 217 6.89 -16.29 -2.26
CA SER A 217 6.48 -16.71 -3.60
C SER A 217 5.18 -17.52 -3.61
N GLY A 218 4.43 -17.46 -4.71
CA GLY A 218 3.20 -18.23 -4.91
C GLY A 218 3.42 -19.64 -5.45
N SER A 219 4.62 -19.91 -6.01
CA SER A 219 4.97 -21.14 -6.71
C SER A 219 6.32 -21.68 -6.24
N VAL A 220 6.40 -23.01 -6.12
CA VAL A 220 7.65 -23.71 -5.84
C VAL A 220 8.51 -23.76 -7.11
N SER A 221 9.72 -23.23 -6.99
CA SER A 221 10.77 -23.21 -8.01
C SER A 221 12.10 -23.70 -7.43
N ASP A 222 13.09 -23.89 -8.28
CA ASP A 222 14.50 -24.09 -7.93
C ASP A 222 15.08 -22.99 -7.02
N LYS A 223 14.53 -21.77 -7.10
CA LYS A 223 14.89 -20.64 -6.24
C LYS A 223 14.18 -20.62 -4.88
N THR A 224 13.29 -21.58 -4.60
CA THR A 224 12.57 -21.59 -3.32
C THR A 224 13.47 -22.20 -2.25
N ASP A 225 13.66 -21.49 -1.14
CA ASP A 225 14.45 -22.00 -0.01
C ASP A 225 13.60 -22.83 0.93
N ILE A 226 12.39 -22.35 1.27
CA ILE A 226 11.51 -22.97 2.27
C ILE A 226 10.08 -23.12 1.73
N LEU A 227 9.47 -24.28 1.95
CA LEU A 227 8.04 -24.53 1.76
C LEU A 227 7.36 -24.77 3.11
N VAL A 228 6.43 -23.89 3.48
CA VAL A 228 5.56 -24.10 4.65
C VAL A 228 4.28 -24.82 4.20
N ALA A 229 4.05 -26.01 4.75
CA ALA A 229 2.96 -26.90 4.40
C ALA A 229 1.88 -26.94 5.50
N GLY A 230 0.68 -26.47 5.17
CA GLY A 230 -0.55 -26.65 5.95
C GLY A 230 -1.35 -27.88 5.51
N GLU A 231 -2.56 -28.03 6.05
CA GLU A 231 -3.46 -29.13 5.71
C GLU A 231 -3.74 -29.15 4.20
N SER A 232 -3.54 -30.29 3.54
CA SER A 232 -3.74 -30.47 2.08
C SER A 232 -2.72 -29.80 1.13
N ALA A 233 -1.44 -29.70 1.50
CA ALA A 233 -0.34 -29.19 0.66
C ALA A 233 0.01 -29.99 -0.63
N GLY A 234 -0.68 -31.10 -0.88
CA GLY A 234 -0.18 -32.30 -1.58
C GLY A 234 0.58 -32.15 -2.90
N SER A 235 0.20 -31.26 -3.82
CA SER A 235 0.87 -31.14 -5.13
C SER A 235 2.13 -30.26 -5.12
N LYS A 236 2.21 -29.28 -4.21
CA LYS A 236 3.39 -28.41 -4.06
C LYS A 236 4.43 -29.01 -3.13
N LEU A 237 3.99 -29.83 -2.16
CA LEU A 237 4.87 -30.56 -1.24
C LEU A 237 5.76 -31.56 -2.00
N LYS A 238 5.15 -32.40 -2.86
CA LYS A 238 5.90 -33.31 -3.72
C LYS A 238 6.92 -32.60 -4.61
N LYS A 239 6.52 -31.47 -5.19
CA LYS A 239 7.42 -30.66 -6.04
C LYS A 239 8.58 -30.06 -5.25
N ALA A 240 8.37 -29.67 -3.99
CA ALA A 240 9.44 -29.18 -3.12
C ALA A 240 10.41 -30.31 -2.73
N GLU A 241 9.89 -31.49 -2.40
CA GLU A 241 10.71 -32.69 -2.12
C GLU A 241 11.57 -33.08 -3.34
N GLU A 242 11.00 -33.05 -4.54
CA GLU A 242 11.71 -33.32 -5.80
C GLU A 242 12.83 -32.32 -6.09
N LEU A 243 12.65 -31.06 -5.69
CA LEU A 243 13.61 -29.97 -5.89
C LEU A 243 14.61 -29.81 -4.74
N GLY A 244 14.49 -30.61 -3.67
CA GLY A 244 15.35 -30.52 -2.49
C GLY A 244 15.14 -29.25 -1.65
N VAL A 245 13.95 -28.65 -1.74
CA VAL A 245 13.56 -27.44 -0.98
C VAL A 245 13.26 -27.83 0.47
N GLU A 246 13.68 -27.02 1.43
CA GLU A 246 13.41 -27.25 2.86
C GLU A 246 11.90 -27.19 3.12
N THR A 247 11.32 -28.24 3.71
CA THR A 247 9.89 -28.29 4.03
C THR A 247 9.65 -28.13 5.52
N MET A 248 8.73 -27.25 5.90
CA MET A 248 8.35 -27.00 7.30
C MET A 248 6.84 -27.10 7.48
N THR A 249 6.41 -27.50 8.66
CA THR A 249 5.01 -27.54 9.08
C THR A 249 4.52 -26.17 9.53
N GLU A 250 3.19 -26.00 9.64
CA GLU A 250 2.58 -24.79 10.20
C GLU A 250 3.06 -24.51 11.64
N ASP A 251 3.26 -25.55 12.45
CA ASP A 251 3.71 -25.40 13.84
C ASP A 251 5.19 -24.97 13.92
N GLU A 252 6.07 -25.54 13.09
CA GLU A 252 7.48 -25.12 13.00
C GLU A 252 7.61 -23.68 12.49
N TRP A 253 6.76 -23.29 11.54
CA TRP A 253 6.66 -21.91 11.07
C TRP A 253 6.25 -20.97 12.21
N LEU A 254 5.29 -21.38 13.04
CA LEU A 254 4.84 -20.61 14.19
C LEU A 254 5.92 -20.45 15.25
N GLU A 255 6.74 -21.47 15.50
CA GLU A 255 7.86 -21.37 16.44
C GLU A 255 8.86 -20.31 15.98
N ILE A 256 9.22 -20.30 14.69
CA ILE A 256 10.10 -19.27 14.11
C ILE A 256 9.42 -17.90 14.16
N ALA A 257 8.15 -17.83 13.77
CA ALA A 257 7.36 -16.59 13.74
C ALA A 257 6.89 -16.09 15.11
N ALA A 258 7.21 -16.81 16.20
CA ALA A 258 6.96 -16.42 17.59
C ALA A 258 8.25 -15.99 18.33
N ILE A 259 9.44 -16.15 17.72
CA ILE A 259 10.68 -15.58 18.22
C ILE A 259 10.73 -14.10 17.79
N THR A 260 9.87 -13.29 18.41
CA THR A 260 9.91 -11.81 18.38
C THR A 260 9.30 -11.28 19.67
#